data_AF-A0A7S4FGV7-F1
#
_entry.id   AF-A0A7S4FGV7-F1
#
_cell.length_a   1.000
_cell.length_b   1.000
_cell.length_c   1.000
_cell.angle_alpha   90.00
_cell.angle_beta   90.00
_cell.angle_gamma   90.00
#
_symmetry.space_group_name_H-M   'P 1'
#
loop_
_entity.id
_entity.type
_entity.pdbx_description
1 polymer ?
#
loop_
_entity_poly.entity_id
_entity_poly.type
_entity_poly.pdbx_seq_one_letter_code
_entity_poly.pdbx_strand_id
1 'polypeptide(L)'
;FFFGLMYRVLRTSQCQSGQRLQLKRLACRGITTTYQEAWRKSIEDPTTFWAEHAKNVHWFEPYTKVLDSSDAPFYKWFPGGKFNTCYNALDIHVEQGRGDKLAVIYDSPLTNTLQKITYKQLLEQVQRFAGALQAHGIGKGDRVVIYLPMVPQAFVAMLACARIGAVHSV
;
A
#
# COMPACT_ATOMS: atom_id res chain seq x y z
N PHE A 1 18.85 -8.33 5.06
CA PHE A 1 19.26 -9.73 5.32
C PHE A 1 18.08 -10.46 5.93
N PHE A 2 17.78 -11.67 5.45
CA PHE A 2 16.56 -12.48 5.65
C PHE A 2 15.34 -12.10 4.80
N PHE A 3 15.49 -12.22 3.48
CA PHE A 3 14.41 -12.66 2.60
C PHE A 3 15.03 -13.56 1.53
N GLY A 4 15.04 -14.86 1.81
CA GLY A 4 15.67 -15.83 0.94
C GLY A 4 15.59 -17.22 1.52
N LEU A 5 14.39 -17.80 1.53
CA LEU A 5 14.14 -19.23 1.34
C LEU A 5 12.63 -19.49 1.52
N MET A 6 11.85 -19.45 0.44
CA MET A 6 10.65 -20.30 0.28
C MET A 6 10.01 -20.15 -1.10
N TYR A 7 10.74 -20.52 -2.16
CA TYR A 7 10.11 -20.84 -3.44
C TYR A 7 10.83 -22.04 -4.07
N ARG A 8 10.62 -23.22 -3.49
CA ARG A 8 10.87 -24.48 -4.18
C ARG A 8 10.05 -25.56 -3.48
N VAL A 9 9.52 -26.49 -4.28
CA VAL A 9 8.61 -27.58 -3.90
C VAL A 9 7.15 -27.18 -3.89
N LEU A 10 6.56 -27.14 -5.09
CA LEU A 10 5.24 -27.71 -5.38
C LEU A 10 5.06 -27.71 -6.90
N ARG A 11 5.82 -28.56 -7.60
CA ARG A 11 5.54 -28.97 -8.98
C ARG A 11 6.30 -30.26 -9.26
N THR A 12 5.63 -31.39 -9.13
CA THR A 12 5.79 -32.57 -10.00
C THR A 12 4.79 -33.63 -9.57
N SER A 13 3.61 -33.64 -10.19
CA SER A 13 2.89 -34.88 -10.50
C SER A 13 1.76 -34.56 -11.48
N GLN A 14 1.82 -35.19 -12.66
CA GLN A 14 0.80 -35.28 -13.72
C GLN A 14 0.86 -34.26 -14.89
N CYS A 15 1.80 -34.53 -15.81
CA CYS A 15 1.55 -34.93 -17.22
C CYS A 15 0.06 -35.25 -17.54
N GLN A 16 -0.59 -34.92 -18.67
CA GLN A 16 -0.22 -34.80 -20.08
C GLN A 16 -1.29 -33.97 -20.82
N SER A 17 -0.90 -33.29 -21.90
CA SER A 17 -1.61 -33.15 -23.18
C SER A 17 -1.30 -31.79 -23.82
N GLY A 18 -0.69 -31.86 -25.00
CA GLY A 18 -0.29 -30.70 -25.77
C GLY A 18 -1.49 -30.00 -26.36
N GLN A 19 -1.72 -28.76 -25.93
CA GLN A 19 -2.31 -27.72 -26.77
C GLN A 19 -1.50 -26.45 -26.55
N ARG A 20 -0.88 -25.96 -27.63
CA ARG A 20 -0.34 -24.60 -27.70
C ARG A 20 -1.49 -23.65 -27.40
N LEU A 21 -1.60 -23.23 -26.14
CA LEU A 21 -2.44 -22.11 -25.75
C LEU A 21 -1.89 -20.89 -26.47
N GLN A 22 -2.56 -20.52 -27.56
CA GLN A 22 -2.40 -19.22 -28.17
C GLN A 22 -2.57 -18.20 -27.04
N LEU A 23 -1.49 -17.50 -26.73
CA LEU A 23 -1.50 -16.29 -25.90
C LEU A 23 -2.36 -15.26 -26.64
N LYS A 24 -3.68 -15.35 -26.46
CA LYS A 24 -4.59 -14.23 -26.71
C LYS A 24 -4.05 -13.11 -25.83
N ARG A 25 -3.45 -12.11 -26.47
CA ARG A 25 -3.05 -10.86 -25.85
C ARG A 25 -4.26 -10.34 -25.09
N LEU A 26 -4.30 -10.56 -23.79
CA LEU A 26 -5.16 -9.82 -22.88
C LEU A 26 -4.74 -8.37 -23.08
N ALA A 27 -5.54 -7.62 -23.81
CA ALA A 27 -5.38 -6.20 -23.96
C ALA A 27 -5.52 -5.60 -22.57
N CYS A 28 -4.39 -5.40 -21.89
CA CYS A 28 -4.30 -4.54 -20.72
C CYS A 28 -4.72 -3.13 -21.17
N ARG A 29 -6.01 -2.84 -21.06
CA ARG A 29 -6.52 -1.46 -21.07
C ARG A 29 -5.93 -0.77 -19.85
N GLY A 30 -4.83 -0.05 -20.03
CA GLY A 30 -4.30 0.80 -18.95
C GLY A 30 -2.84 1.22 -19.00
N ILE A 31 -1.99 0.72 -19.92
CA ILE A 31 -0.64 1.26 -20.08
C ILE A 31 -0.29 1.26 -21.58
N THR A 32 -0.32 2.42 -22.21
CA THR A 32 0.12 2.62 -23.61
C THR A 32 1.64 2.71 -23.73
N THR A 33 2.35 2.83 -22.61
CA THR A 33 3.80 2.98 -22.51
C THR A 33 4.47 1.63 -22.28
N THR A 34 5.47 1.29 -23.09
CA THR A 34 6.25 0.08 -22.85
C THR A 34 7.05 0.19 -21.54
N TYR A 35 7.37 -0.93 -20.91
CA TYR A 35 8.24 -0.94 -19.72
C TYR A 35 9.54 -0.15 -19.95
N GLN A 36 10.17 -0.33 -21.12
CA GLN A 36 11.41 0.35 -21.49
C GLN A 36 11.25 1.88 -21.52
N GLU A 37 10.13 2.38 -22.03
CA GLU A 37 9.88 3.81 -22.10
C GLU A 37 9.59 4.41 -20.72
N ALA A 38 8.82 3.72 -19.87
CA ALA A 38 8.55 4.17 -18.50
C ALA A 38 9.84 4.21 -17.66
N TRP A 39 10.67 3.16 -17.77
CA TRP A 39 11.98 3.11 -17.12
C TRP A 39 12.90 4.22 -17.61
N ARG A 40 12.98 4.45 -18.93
CA ARG A 40 13.81 5.52 -19.48
C ARG A 40 13.39 6.89 -18.94
N LYS A 41 12.09 7.18 -18.95
CA LYS A 41 11.53 8.45 -18.44
C LYS A 41 11.81 8.66 -16.95
N SER A 42 11.74 7.60 -16.13
CA SER A 42 11.99 7.72 -14.69
C SER A 42 13.45 8.01 -14.33
N ILE A 43 14.39 7.69 -15.22
CA ILE A 43 15.82 7.95 -15.05
C ILE A 43 16.24 9.28 -15.69
N GLU A 44 15.79 9.55 -16.93
CA GLU A 44 16.21 10.74 -17.69
C GLU A 44 15.50 12.02 -17.21
N ASP A 45 14.24 11.93 -16.79
CA ASP A 45 13.47 13.06 -16.25
C ASP A 45 12.62 12.63 -15.03
N PRO A 46 13.29 12.36 -13.89
CA PRO A 46 12.60 11.86 -12.69
C PRO A 46 11.57 12.87 -12.15
N THR A 47 11.84 14.17 -12.24
CA THR A 47 10.96 15.21 -11.71
C THR A 47 9.61 15.20 -12.43
N THR A 48 9.60 15.21 -13.76
CA THR A 48 8.35 15.17 -14.53
C THR A 48 7.65 13.82 -14.38
N PHE A 49 8.42 12.73 -14.43
CA PHE A 49 7.87 11.37 -14.29
C PHE A 49 7.15 11.19 -12.94
N TRP A 50 7.80 11.53 -11.83
CA TRP A 50 7.21 11.38 -10.50
C TRP A 50 6.13 12.42 -10.20
N ALA A 51 6.17 13.61 -10.81
CA ALA A 51 5.07 14.59 -10.72
C ALA A 51 3.76 14.02 -11.28
N GLU A 52 3.83 13.33 -12.43
CA GLU A 52 2.66 12.72 -13.07
C GLU A 52 2.05 11.65 -12.17
N HIS A 53 2.88 10.81 -11.56
CA HIS A 53 2.42 9.76 -10.66
C HIS A 53 1.91 10.28 -9.31
N ALA A 54 2.47 11.37 -8.80
CA ALA A 54 2.04 12.01 -7.55
C ALA A 54 0.61 12.54 -7.61
N LYS A 55 0.05 12.79 -8.81
CA LYS A 55 -1.36 13.14 -9.03
C LYS A 55 -2.34 12.04 -8.60
N ASN A 56 -1.87 10.79 -8.49
CA ASN A 56 -2.69 9.66 -8.04
C ASN A 56 -2.81 9.58 -6.51
N VAL A 57 -2.08 10.43 -5.77
CA VAL A 57 -2.16 10.55 -4.32
C VAL A 57 -3.03 11.76 -3.99
N HIS A 58 -3.92 11.61 -3.02
CA HIS A 58 -4.64 12.72 -2.44
C HIS A 58 -3.75 13.48 -1.46
N TRP A 59 -3.51 14.75 -1.78
CA TRP A 59 -2.78 15.72 -0.97
C TRP A 59 -3.75 16.68 -0.33
N PHE A 60 -3.64 16.87 0.98
CA PHE A 60 -4.36 17.93 1.70
C PHE A 60 -3.72 19.29 1.47
N GLU A 61 -2.38 19.31 1.41
CA GLU A 61 -1.62 20.49 0.97
C GLU A 61 -0.64 20.06 -0.14
N PRO A 62 -0.62 20.76 -1.28
CA PRO A 62 0.26 20.42 -2.39
C PRO A 62 1.73 20.62 -2.02
N TYR A 63 2.61 19.79 -2.59
CA TYR A 63 4.05 19.94 -2.45
C TYR A 63 4.58 21.13 -3.26
N THR A 64 5.71 21.71 -2.83
CA THR A 64 6.33 22.86 -3.51
C THR A 64 7.31 22.46 -4.60
N LYS A 65 7.94 21.28 -4.46
CA LYS A 65 8.86 20.68 -5.43
C LYS A 65 8.66 19.17 -5.47
N VAL A 66 9.05 18.52 -6.55
CA VAL A 66 9.00 17.05 -6.65
C VAL A 66 10.25 16.43 -6.03
N LEU A 67 11.42 16.91 -6.43
CA LEU A 67 12.71 16.49 -5.90
C LEU A 67 13.49 17.74 -5.49
N ASP A 68 13.94 17.77 -4.24
CA ASP A 68 14.90 18.75 -3.73
C ASP A 68 16.24 18.06 -3.49
N SER A 69 17.24 18.47 -4.27
CA SER A 69 18.61 17.99 -4.26
C SER A 69 19.60 19.01 -3.70
N SER A 70 19.12 20.11 -3.11
CA SER A 70 19.98 21.20 -2.60
C SER A 70 20.91 20.77 -1.47
N ASP A 71 20.58 19.71 -0.75
CA ASP A 71 21.32 19.17 0.40
C ASP A 71 21.82 17.74 0.13
N ALA A 72 22.27 17.45 -1.10
CA ALA A 72 22.80 16.13 -1.44
C ALA A 72 23.97 15.73 -0.50
N PRO A 73 24.00 14.50 0.05
CA PRO A 73 23.23 13.31 -0.36
C PRO A 73 21.85 13.14 0.31
N PHE A 74 21.37 14.11 1.09
CA PHE A 74 20.07 14.08 1.76
C PHE A 74 18.95 14.62 0.87
N TYR A 75 18.56 13.83 -0.13
CA TYR A 75 17.46 14.15 -1.03
C TYR A 75 16.11 14.18 -0.32
N LYS A 76 15.24 15.13 -0.69
CA LYS A 76 13.86 15.21 -0.20
C LYS A 76 12.88 15.12 -1.37
N TRP A 77 11.92 14.22 -1.24
CA TRP A 77 10.83 14.07 -2.21
C TRP A 77 9.56 14.75 -1.69
N PHE A 78 8.90 15.50 -2.57
CA PHE A 78 7.65 16.21 -2.29
C PHE A 78 7.68 17.11 -1.03
N PRO A 79 8.73 17.94 -0.82
CA PRO A 79 8.79 18.83 0.34
C PRO A 79 7.56 19.76 0.39
N GLY A 80 7.09 20.03 1.60
CA GLY A 80 5.91 20.85 1.86
C GLY A 80 4.57 20.14 1.66
N GLY A 81 4.54 19.01 0.94
CA GLY A 81 3.31 18.26 0.71
C GLY A 81 2.78 17.64 2.00
N LYS A 82 1.48 17.82 2.29
CA LYS A 82 0.82 17.15 3.41
C LYS A 82 -0.22 16.17 2.89
N PHE A 83 -0.06 14.91 3.27
CA PHE A 83 -1.01 13.84 2.99
C PHE A 83 -1.09 12.91 4.21
N ASN A 84 -2.08 12.04 4.22
CA ASN A 84 -2.18 10.97 5.21
C ASN A 84 -2.22 9.61 4.49
N THR A 85 -1.37 8.68 4.93
CA THR A 85 -1.27 7.34 4.33
C THR A 85 -2.54 6.53 4.55
N CYS A 86 -3.15 6.58 5.74
CA CYS A 86 -4.41 5.90 6.03
C CYS A 86 -5.55 6.45 5.15
N TYR A 87 -5.62 7.77 4.97
CA TYR A 87 -6.65 8.39 4.13
C TYR A 87 -6.56 7.89 2.68
N ASN A 88 -5.35 7.89 2.12
CA ASN A 88 -5.11 7.40 0.76
C ASN A 88 -5.34 5.89 0.62
N ALA A 89 -5.12 5.12 1.68
CA ALA A 89 -5.27 3.67 1.68
C ALA A 89 -6.71 3.18 1.98
N LEU A 90 -7.55 3.98 2.64
CA LEU A 90 -8.88 3.57 3.11
C LEU A 90 -9.97 4.59 2.79
N ASP A 91 -9.90 5.77 3.42
CA ASP A 91 -10.98 6.77 3.42
C ASP A 91 -11.39 7.14 1.98
N ILE A 92 -10.42 7.44 1.12
CA ILE A 92 -10.68 7.82 -0.28
C ILE A 92 -11.45 6.75 -1.05
N HIS A 93 -11.25 5.47 -0.75
CA HIS A 93 -11.96 4.38 -1.41
C HIS A 93 -13.41 4.31 -0.96
N VAL A 94 -13.68 4.53 0.34
CA VAL A 94 -15.04 4.57 0.88
C VAL A 94 -15.79 5.79 0.34
N GLU A 95 -15.17 6.97 0.35
CA GLU A 95 -15.74 8.22 -0.16
C GLU A 95 -16.08 8.15 -1.65
N GLN A 96 -15.27 7.43 -2.44
CA GLN A 96 -15.53 7.18 -3.86
C GLN A 96 -16.53 6.04 -4.13
N GLY A 97 -17.34 5.66 -3.12
CA GLY A 97 -18.39 4.66 -3.27
C GLY A 97 -17.91 3.21 -3.36
N ARG A 98 -16.64 2.92 -3.04
CA ARG A 98 -16.06 1.56 -3.05
C ARG A 98 -16.05 0.91 -1.67
N GLY A 99 -16.86 1.42 -0.74
CA GLY A 99 -16.90 0.97 0.66
C GLY A 99 -17.22 -0.52 0.83
N ASP A 100 -18.10 -1.07 0.01
CA ASP A 100 -18.51 -2.49 0.07
C ASP A 100 -17.54 -3.45 -0.65
N LYS A 101 -16.53 -2.91 -1.33
CA LYS A 101 -15.48 -3.73 -1.95
C LYS A 101 -14.62 -4.37 -0.86
N LEU A 102 -14.20 -5.62 -1.07
CA LEU A 102 -13.27 -6.30 -0.17
C LEU A 102 -11.91 -5.60 -0.18
N ALA A 103 -11.45 -5.20 1.01
CA ALA A 103 -10.12 -4.64 1.25
C ALA A 103 -9.13 -5.72 1.70
N VAL A 104 -9.57 -6.60 2.61
CA VAL A 104 -8.75 -7.69 3.16
C VAL A 104 -9.49 -9.01 3.03
N ILE A 105 -8.78 -10.02 2.55
CA ILE A 105 -9.18 -11.43 2.61
C ILE A 105 -8.14 -12.11 3.48
N TYR A 106 -8.56 -12.55 4.66
CA TYR A 106 -7.73 -13.28 5.59
C TYR A 106 -8.10 -14.75 5.52
N ASP A 107 -7.12 -15.57 5.17
CA ASP A 107 -7.25 -17.01 5.06
C ASP A 107 -6.14 -17.64 5.92
N SER A 108 -6.56 -18.28 7.01
CA SER A 108 -5.66 -18.98 7.92
C SER A 108 -5.97 -20.47 7.86
N PRO A 109 -5.10 -21.28 7.22
CA PRO A 109 -5.26 -22.72 7.19
C PRO A 109 -5.05 -23.34 8.59
N LEU A 110 -4.22 -22.71 9.43
CA LEU A 110 -3.94 -23.18 10.79
C LEU A 110 -5.19 -23.13 11.68
N THR A 111 -6.00 -22.07 11.55
CA THR A 111 -7.23 -21.89 12.34
C THR A 111 -8.48 -22.21 11.53
N ASN A 112 -8.33 -22.72 10.30
CA ASN A 112 -9.40 -22.94 9.33
C ASN A 112 -10.38 -21.74 9.23
N THR A 113 -9.82 -20.52 9.25
CA THR A 113 -10.59 -19.28 9.35
C THR A 113 -10.49 -18.51 8.05
N LEU A 114 -11.63 -18.22 7.43
CA LEU A 114 -11.75 -17.33 6.28
C LEU A 114 -12.57 -16.10 6.67
N GLN A 115 -11.94 -14.93 6.61
CA GLN A 115 -12.56 -13.64 6.89
C GLN A 115 -12.43 -12.72 5.68
N LYS A 116 -13.52 -12.04 5.35
CA LYS A 116 -13.58 -11.05 4.27
C LYS A 116 -14.01 -9.73 4.88
N ILE A 117 -13.18 -8.70 4.73
CA ILE A 117 -13.39 -7.39 5.34
C ILE A 117 -13.49 -6.36 4.23
N THR A 118 -14.58 -5.61 4.21
CA THR A 118 -14.79 -4.51 3.24
C THR A 118 -14.00 -3.27 3.62
N TYR A 119 -13.80 -2.34 2.67
CA TYR A 119 -13.17 -1.04 2.96
C TYR A 119 -13.89 -0.30 4.10
N LYS A 120 -15.23 -0.31 4.09
CA LYS A 120 -16.05 0.33 5.13
C LYS A 120 -15.82 -0.30 6.50
N GLN A 121 -15.83 -1.63 6.59
CA GLN A 121 -15.58 -2.34 7.85
C GLN A 121 -14.16 -2.13 8.38
N LEU A 122 -13.16 -2.13 7.49
CA LEU A 122 -11.78 -1.89 7.87
C LEU A 122 -11.57 -0.46 8.35
N LEU A 123 -12.15 0.53 7.67
CA LEU A 123 -12.11 1.93 8.07
C LEU A 123 -12.72 2.13 9.46
N GLU A 124 -13.87 1.51 9.74
CA GLU A 124 -14.53 1.60 11.05
C GLU A 124 -13.68 0.99 12.18
N GLN A 125 -12.97 -0.12 11.91
CA GLN A 125 -12.04 -0.71 12.88
C GLN A 125 -10.82 0.19 13.12
N VAL A 126 -10.25 0.75 12.05
CA VAL A 126 -9.09 1.66 12.13
C VAL A 126 -9.44 2.94 12.88
N GLN A 127 -10.60 3.55 12.61
CA GLN A 127 -11.05 4.76 13.31
C GLN A 127 -11.25 4.50 14.80
N ARG A 128 -11.86 3.36 15.16
CA ARG A 128 -12.03 2.97 16.56
C ARG A 128 -10.70 2.77 17.28
N PHE A 129 -9.77 2.04 16.66
CA PHE A 129 -8.47 1.80 17.29
C PHE A 129 -7.61 3.07 17.36
N ALA A 130 -7.66 3.94 16.34
CA ALA A 130 -7.03 5.25 16.36
C ALA A 130 -7.54 6.12 17.52
N GLY A 131 -8.86 6.13 17.76
CA GLY A 131 -9.45 6.83 18.90
C GLY A 131 -8.99 6.27 20.24
N ALA A 132 -8.84 4.94 20.35
CA ALA A 132 -8.28 4.31 21.55
C ALA A 132 -6.81 4.71 21.79
N LEU A 133 -5.98 4.71 20.75
CA LEU A 133 -4.58 5.16 20.86
C LEU A 133 -4.50 6.62 21.33
N GLN A 134 -5.34 7.51 20.78
CA GLN A 134 -5.42 8.91 21.20
C GLN A 134 -5.88 9.06 22.65
N ALA A 135 -6.84 8.24 23.11
CA ALA A 135 -7.28 8.23 24.51
C ALA A 135 -6.17 7.79 25.47
N HIS A 136 -5.18 7.02 25.00
CA HIS A 136 -3.97 6.67 25.72
C HIS A 136 -2.82 7.68 25.55
N GLY A 137 -3.10 8.85 24.97
CA GLY A 137 -2.14 9.96 24.83
C GLY A 137 -1.18 9.81 23.65
N ILE A 138 -1.39 8.85 22.75
CA ILE A 138 -0.54 8.65 21.57
C ILE A 138 -0.93 9.64 20.49
N GLY A 139 0.05 10.35 19.94
CA GLY A 139 -0.14 11.34 18.90
C GLY A 139 0.93 11.33 17.81
N LYS A 140 1.00 12.45 17.09
CA LYS A 140 1.92 12.63 15.97
C LYS A 140 3.38 12.56 16.45
N GLY A 141 4.17 11.68 15.85
CA GLY A 141 5.60 11.50 16.14
C GLY A 141 5.92 10.51 17.27
N ASP A 142 4.92 10.03 17.99
CA ASP A 142 5.11 8.94 18.95
C ASP A 142 5.38 7.62 18.25
N ARG A 143 6.19 6.76 18.87
CA ARG A 143 6.52 5.44 18.32
C ARG A 143 5.63 4.37 18.95
N VAL A 144 5.05 3.52 18.13
CA VAL A 144 4.20 2.40 18.55
C VAL A 144 4.80 1.10 18.03
N VAL A 145 5.22 0.22 18.93
CA VAL A 145 5.69 -1.13 18.54
C VAL A 145 4.48 -2.03 18.37
N ILE A 146 4.37 -2.68 17.22
CA ILE A 146 3.30 -3.61 16.89
C ILE A 146 3.92 -5.01 16.83
N TYR A 147 3.59 -5.85 17.80
CA TYR A 147 4.02 -7.25 17.83
C TYR A 147 2.81 -8.16 17.69
N LEU A 148 2.36 -8.35 16.45
CA LEU A 148 1.20 -9.16 16.09
C LEU A 148 1.56 -10.16 14.99
N PRO A 149 0.92 -11.35 14.96
CA PRO A 149 1.07 -12.29 13.86
C PRO A 149 0.38 -11.76 12.58
N MET A 150 0.40 -12.56 11.51
CA MET A 150 -0.29 -12.27 10.24
C MET A 150 -1.82 -12.35 10.37
N VAL A 151 -2.42 -11.43 11.13
CA VAL A 151 -3.87 -11.32 11.36
C VAL A 151 -4.38 -9.95 10.90
N PRO A 152 -5.67 -9.79 10.55
CA PRO A 152 -6.23 -8.52 10.07
C PRO A 152 -5.97 -7.32 10.99
N GLN A 153 -5.92 -7.57 12.30
CA GLN A 153 -5.68 -6.58 13.33
C GLN A 153 -4.30 -5.92 13.22
N ALA A 154 -3.31 -6.59 12.61
CA ALA A 154 -2.02 -5.98 12.32
C ALA A 154 -2.16 -4.79 11.35
N PHE A 155 -2.98 -4.95 10.29
CA PHE A 155 -3.28 -3.84 9.38
C PHE A 155 -4.07 -2.73 10.08
N VAL A 156 -5.03 -3.10 10.93
CA VAL A 156 -5.78 -2.12 11.74
C VAL A 156 -4.82 -1.29 12.60
N ALA A 157 -3.87 -1.94 13.29
CA ALA A 157 -2.91 -1.26 14.14
C ALA A 157 -1.96 -0.34 13.36
N MET A 158 -1.40 -0.82 12.23
CA MET A 158 -0.52 -0.01 11.37
C MET A 158 -1.24 1.22 10.81
N LEU A 159 -2.45 1.03 10.26
CA LEU A 159 -3.23 2.10 9.65
C LEU A 159 -3.77 3.08 10.69
N ALA A 160 -4.10 2.63 11.90
CA ALA A 160 -4.48 3.51 13.00
C ALA A 160 -3.32 4.43 13.41
N CYS A 161 -2.09 3.88 13.52
CA CYS A 161 -0.90 4.69 13.78
C CYS A 161 -0.69 5.73 12.67
N ALA A 162 -0.77 5.30 11.41
CA ALA A 162 -0.63 6.20 10.26
C ALA A 162 -1.73 7.28 10.23
N ARG A 163 -2.95 6.98 10.69
CA ARG A 163 -4.07 7.93 10.75
C ARG A 163 -3.77 9.09 11.70
N ILE A 164 -3.23 8.80 12.89
CA ILE A 164 -2.95 9.80 13.93
C ILE A 164 -1.55 10.43 13.80
N GLY A 165 -0.75 9.95 12.84
CA GLY A 165 0.62 10.42 12.61
C GLY A 165 1.67 9.81 13.55
N ALA A 166 1.34 8.72 14.23
CA ALA A 166 2.29 7.93 15.00
C ALA A 166 3.17 7.09 14.06
N VAL A 167 4.40 6.80 14.50
CA VAL A 167 5.39 6.00 13.77
C VAL A 167 5.31 4.57 14.27
N HIS A 168 4.71 3.68 13.48
CA HIS A 168 4.67 2.26 13.84
C HIS A 168 6.02 1.58 13.57
N SER A 169 6.40 0.64 14.45
CA SER A 169 7.51 -0.29 14.25
C SER A 169 6.95 -1.71 14.27
N VAL A 170 7.05 -2.39 13.13
CA VAL A 170 6.53 -3.75 12.90
C VAL A 170 7.64 -4.76 12.79
#